data_AF-A0A6J4P2X9-F1
#
_entry.id   AF-A0A6J4P2X9-F1
#
_cell.length_a   1.000
_cell.length_b   1.000
_cell.length_c   1.000
_cell.angle_alpha   90.00
_cell.angle_beta   90.00
_cell.angle_gamma   90.00
#
_symmetry.space_group_name_H-M   'P 1'
#
loop_
_entity.id
_entity.type
_entity.pdbx_description
1 polymer ?
#
loop_
_entity_poly.entity_id
_entity_poly.type
_entity_poly.pdbx_seq_one_letter_code
_entity_poly.pdbx_strand_id
1 'polypeptide(L)'
;AEQGGDPERAIDLYEKSVAEGFVGAHPYEKLAALHERRRDPASALRVCEAYLRLAASGTMPRGAQRRADRKVPEFQARAERYRGMI
;
A
#
# COMPACT_ATOMS: atom_id res chain seq x y z
N ALA A 1 -9.62 11.63 -22.58
CA ALA A 1 -9.28 10.63 -21.54
C ALA A 1 -7.88 10.95 -21.05
N GLU A 2 -7.78 11.59 -19.89
CA GLU A 2 -6.60 12.29 -19.38
C GLU A 2 -5.54 11.28 -18.90
N GLN A 3 -4.66 10.83 -19.80
CA GLN A 3 -3.53 9.94 -19.50
C GLN A 3 -2.27 10.70 -19.03
N GLY A 4 -2.44 11.89 -18.44
CA GLY A 4 -1.34 12.77 -18.02
C GLY A 4 -1.34 13.07 -16.53
N GLY A 5 -1.90 12.19 -15.69
CA GLY A 5 -1.90 12.41 -14.24
C GLY A 5 -0.49 12.31 -13.68
N ASP A 6 0.07 13.44 -13.27
CA ASP A 6 1.36 13.57 -12.59
C ASP A 6 1.58 12.40 -11.60
N PRO A 7 2.49 11.45 -11.88
CA PRO A 7 2.71 10.30 -11.02
C PRO A 7 3.17 10.74 -9.62
N GLU A 8 3.82 11.90 -9.51
CA GLU A 8 4.24 12.50 -8.24
C GLU A 8 3.05 12.99 -7.41
N ARG A 9 2.07 13.61 -8.06
CA ARG A 9 0.85 14.07 -7.40
C ARG A 9 -0.04 12.91 -6.95
N ALA A 10 -0.02 11.81 -7.69
CA ALA A 10 -0.66 10.56 -7.28
C ALA A 10 0.05 9.92 -6.08
N ILE A 11 1.38 9.93 -6.05
CA ILE A 11 2.18 9.45 -4.91
C ILE A 11 1.81 10.25 -3.66
N ASP A 12 1.88 11.58 -3.70
CA ASP A 12 1.56 12.45 -2.54
C ASP A 12 0.15 12.18 -1.99
N LEU A 13 -0.85 12.06 -2.89
CA LEU A 13 -2.23 11.75 -2.49
C LEU A 13 -2.35 10.38 -1.81
N TYR A 14 -1.65 9.37 -2.31
CA TYR A 14 -1.67 8.03 -1.72
C TYR A 14 -0.87 7.96 -0.43
N GLU A 15 0.27 8.64 -0.33
CA GLU A 15 1.05 8.77 0.90
C GLU A 15 0.24 9.43 2.00
N LYS A 16 -0.47 10.52 1.67
CA LYS A 16 -1.37 11.18 2.61
C LYS A 16 -2.51 10.23 3.04
N SER A 17 -3.13 9.53 2.10
CA SER A 17 -4.17 8.54 2.41
C SER A 17 -3.64 7.41 3.32
N VAL A 18 -2.41 6.96 3.12
CA VAL A 18 -1.74 5.94 3.94
C VAL A 18 -1.45 6.48 5.33
N ALA A 19 -0.96 7.71 5.44
CA ALA A 19 -0.70 8.38 6.72
C ALA A 19 -1.99 8.62 7.53
N GLU A 20 -3.09 8.91 6.85
CA GLU A 20 -4.43 9.03 7.46
C GLU A 20 -5.07 7.68 7.81
N GLY A 21 -4.44 6.56 7.45
CA GLY A 21 -4.95 5.21 7.76
C GLY A 21 -6.16 4.81 6.92
N PHE A 22 -6.17 5.18 5.64
CA PHE A 22 -7.27 4.88 4.72
C PHE A 22 -7.60 3.38 4.71
N VAL A 23 -8.88 3.06 4.93
CA VAL A 23 -9.33 1.70 5.24
C VAL A 23 -9.46 0.79 4.00
N GLY A 24 -8.83 1.15 2.88
CA GLY A 24 -8.90 0.44 1.61
C GLY A 24 -7.51 0.04 1.09
N ALA A 25 -7.43 -1.12 0.44
CA ALA A 25 -6.18 -1.63 -0.13
C ALA A 25 -5.67 -0.82 -1.34
N HIS A 26 -6.57 -0.15 -2.07
CA HIS A 26 -6.26 0.51 -3.34
C HIS A 26 -5.08 1.51 -3.29
N PRO A 27 -5.03 2.48 -2.36
CA PRO A 27 -3.88 3.40 -2.27
C PRO A 27 -2.57 2.68 -1.98
N TYR A 28 -2.59 1.65 -1.13
CA TYR A 28 -1.39 0.85 -0.80
C TYR A 28 -0.91 0.04 -2.01
N GLU A 29 -1.83 -0.60 -2.75
CA GLU A 29 -1.51 -1.35 -3.97
C GLU A 29 -0.89 -0.44 -5.04
N LYS A 30 -1.47 0.75 -5.24
CA LYS A 30 -1.01 1.72 -6.23
C LYS A 30 0.34 2.32 -5.84
N LEU A 31 0.52 2.69 -4.57
CA LEU A 31 1.76 3.28 -4.08
C LEU A 31 2.91 2.27 -4.11
N ALA A 32 2.69 1.02 -3.71
CA ALA A 32 3.68 -0.05 -3.84
C ALA A 32 4.10 -0.29 -5.30
N ALA A 33 3.14 -0.31 -6.24
CA ALA A 33 3.43 -0.45 -7.67
C ALA A 33 4.19 0.75 -8.25
N LEU A 34 3.94 1.98 -7.74
CA LEU A 34 4.66 3.18 -8.16
C LEU A 34 6.11 3.15 -7.68
N HIS A 35 6.37 2.75 -6.43
CA HIS A 35 7.73 2.58 -5.91
C HIS A 35 8.48 1.43 -6.62
N GLU A 36 7.80 0.33 -6.93
CA GLU A 36 8.38 -0.77 -7.72
C GLU A 36 8.84 -0.28 -9.10
N ARG A 37 8.02 0.52 -9.80
CA ARG A 37 8.39 1.13 -11.09
C ARG A 37 9.58 2.08 -10.98
N ARG A 38 9.73 2.77 -9.85
CA ARG A 38 10.88 3.63 -9.54
C ARG A 38 12.13 2.85 -9.10
N ARG A 39 12.08 1.51 -9.07
CA ARG A 39 13.13 0.63 -8.54
C ARG A 39 13.51 0.96 -7.10
N ASP A 40 12.51 1.35 -6.30
CA ASP A 40 12.68 1.63 -4.88
C ASP A 40 11.97 0.55 -4.04
N PRO A 41 12.59 -0.64 -3.88
CA PRO A 41 11.98 -1.74 -3.13
C PRO A 41 11.83 -1.41 -1.64
N ALA A 42 12.66 -0.51 -1.10
CA ALA A 42 12.58 -0.08 0.29
C ALA A 42 11.27 0.68 0.61
N SER A 43 10.87 1.64 -0.23
CA SER A 43 9.60 2.34 -0.03
C SER A 43 8.41 1.45 -0.38
N ALA A 44 8.52 0.59 -1.40
CA ALA A 44 7.48 -0.40 -1.69
C ALA A 44 7.23 -1.32 -0.47
N LEU A 45 8.30 -1.78 0.19
CA LEU A 45 8.22 -2.55 1.42
C LEU A 45 7.52 -1.77 2.54
N ARG A 46 7.93 -0.52 2.79
CA ARG A 46 7.32 0.33 3.84
C ARG A 46 5.82 0.48 3.66
N VAL A 47 5.36 0.63 2.42
CA VAL A 47 3.92 0.72 2.10
C VAL A 47 3.20 -0.58 2.41
N CYS A 48 3.78 -1.73 2.03
CA CYS A 48 3.20 -3.03 2.37
C CYS A 48 3.14 -3.25 3.89
N GLU A 49 4.20 -2.90 4.62
CA GLU A 49 4.22 -3.01 6.08
C GLU A 49 3.23 -2.08 6.77
N ALA A 50 3.03 -0.86 6.25
CA ALA A 50 2.02 0.07 6.76
C ALA A 50 0.61 -0.52 6.62
N TYR A 51 0.31 -1.15 5.48
CA TYR A 51 -0.97 -1.84 5.28
C TYR A 51 -1.17 -2.99 6.27
N LEU A 52 -0.15 -3.82 6.45
CA LEU A 52 -0.19 -4.96 7.38
C LEU A 52 -0.39 -4.50 8.83
N ARG A 53 0.26 -3.40 9.24
CA ARG A 53 0.03 -2.79 10.55
C ARG A 53 -1.40 -2.28 10.72
N LEU A 54 -1.95 -1.64 9.71
CA LEU A 54 -3.34 -1.16 9.74
C LEU A 54 -4.34 -2.31 9.77
N ALA A 55 -4.10 -3.39 9.03
CA ALA A 55 -4.93 -4.59 9.10
C ALA A 55 -4.82 -5.27 10.47
N ALA A 56 -3.64 -5.27 11.09
CA ALA A 56 -3.41 -5.85 12.42
C ALA A 56 -3.91 -4.97 13.57
N SER A 57 -4.08 -3.66 13.37
CA SER A 57 -4.48 -2.74 14.45
C SER A 57 -5.91 -2.97 14.95
N GLY A 58 -6.76 -3.61 14.13
CA GLY A 58 -8.18 -3.82 14.46
C GLY A 58 -8.99 -2.53 14.55
N THR A 59 -8.45 -1.39 14.11
CA THR A 59 -9.12 -0.09 14.14
C THR A 59 -10.09 0.09 12.97
N MET A 60 -10.10 -0.84 12.01
CA MET A 60 -10.97 -0.77 10.84
C MET A 60 -12.41 -1.20 11.19
N PRO A 61 -13.45 -0.57 10.60
CA PRO A 61 -14.80 -1.09 10.65
C PRO A 61 -14.89 -2.52 10.06
N ARG A 62 -15.71 -3.40 10.66
CA ARG A 62 -15.81 -4.84 10.34
C ARG A 62 -15.86 -5.18 8.84
N GLY A 63 -16.62 -4.41 8.05
CA GLY A 63 -16.76 -4.63 6.61
C GLY A 63 -15.46 -4.37 5.84
N ALA A 64 -14.67 -3.39 6.29
CA ALA A 64 -13.38 -3.04 5.71
C ALA A 64 -12.27 -3.96 6.23
N GLN A 65 -12.30 -4.30 7.53
CA GLN A 65 -11.40 -5.30 8.13
C GLN A 65 -11.45 -6.62 7.35
N ARG A 66 -12.64 -7.17 7.08
CA ARG A 66 -12.78 -8.42 6.31
C ARG A 66 -12.18 -8.34 4.92
N ARG A 67 -12.25 -7.18 4.27
CA ARG A 67 -11.62 -6.95 2.96
C ARG A 67 -10.11 -6.86 3.10
N ALA A 68 -9.63 -6.25 4.19
CA ALA A 68 -8.22 -6.17 4.49
C ALA A 68 -7.62 -7.53 4.79
N ASP A 69 -8.26 -8.34 5.64
CA ASP A 69 -7.82 -9.71 5.98
C ASP A 69 -7.64 -10.59 4.74
N ARG A 70 -8.51 -10.42 3.73
CA ARG A 70 -8.39 -11.14 2.44
C ARG A 70 -7.16 -10.72 1.64
N LYS A 71 -6.68 -9.49 1.82
CA LYS A 71 -5.54 -8.90 1.10
C LYS A 71 -4.24 -9.03 1.87
N VAL A 72 -4.28 -9.23 3.19
CA VAL A 72 -3.10 -9.50 4.05
C VAL A 72 -2.12 -10.50 3.42
N PRO A 73 -2.51 -11.70 2.95
CA PRO A 73 -1.54 -12.65 2.39
C PRO A 73 -0.85 -12.13 1.12
N GLU A 74 -1.55 -11.36 0.28
CA GLU A 74 -0.95 -10.74 -0.90
C GLU A 74 0.10 -9.69 -0.51
N PHE A 75 -0.21 -8.86 0.49
CA PHE A 75 0.71 -7.85 1.00
C PHE A 75 1.90 -8.45 1.74
N GLN A 76 1.72 -9.57 2.44
CA GLN A 76 2.81 -10.34 3.06
C GLN A 76 3.77 -10.88 2.00
N ALA A 77 3.24 -11.56 0.97
CA ALA A 77 4.05 -12.10 -0.12
C ALA A 77 4.83 -11.00 -0.87
N ARG A 78 4.21 -9.83 -1.09
CA ARG A 78 4.89 -8.65 -1.65
C ARG A 78 5.99 -8.13 -0.74
N ALA A 79 5.73 -7.98 0.55
CA ALA A 79 6.72 -7.51 1.52
C ALA A 79 7.93 -8.45 1.59
N GLU A 80 7.70 -9.76 1.63
CA GLU A 80 8.78 -10.76 1.59
C GLU A 80 9.61 -10.67 0.30
N ARG A 81 8.94 -10.52 -0.85
CA ARG A 81 9.62 -10.29 -2.12
C ARG A 81 10.51 -9.06 -2.09
N TYR A 82 10.01 -7.93 -1.58
CA TYR A 82 10.81 -6.69 -1.50
C TYR A 82 11.95 -6.81 -0.50
N ARG A 83 11.77 -7.50 0.62
CA ARG A 83 12.87 -7.79 1.58
C ARG A 83 14.01 -8.58 0.95
N GLY A 84 13.73 -9.44 -0.03
CA GLY A 84 14.77 -10.14 -0.78
C GLY A 84 15.48 -9.30 -1.84
N MET A 85 15.06 -8.05 -2.07
CA MET A 85 15.61 -7.14 -3.08
C MET A 85 16.40 -5.96 -2.48
N ILE A 86 16.44 -5.84 -1.15
CA ILE A 86 17.17 -4.81 -0.39
C ILE A 86 18.35 -5.49 0.29
#